data_AF-A0A7U9SHH2-F1
#
_entry.id   AF-A0A7U9SHH2-F1
#
_cell.length_a   1.000
_cell.length_b   1.000
_cell.length_c   1.000
_cell.angle_alpha   90.00
_cell.angle_beta   90.00
_cell.angle_gamma   90.00
#
_symmetry.space_group_name_H-M   'P 1'
#
loop_
_entity.id
_entity.type
_entity.pdbx_description
1 polymer ?
#
loop_
_entity_poly.entity_id
_entity_poly.type
_entity_poly.pdbx_seq_one_letter_code
_entity_poly.pdbx_strand_id
1 'polypeptide(L)' 'MKVLLDENITPKSISVLEKYGHDVIHVLDRFDAGKSDEGVLGLALEEKRALITLNEKDFVVLIPPKTEMALWFDLA' A
#
# COMPACT_ATOMS: atom_id res chain seq x y z
N MET A 1 -1.89 -14.44 0.04
CA MET A 1 -1.68 -13.35 -0.96
C MET A 1 -0.44 -12.56 -0.61
N LYS A 2 0.15 -11.80 -1.54
CA LYS A 2 1.23 -10.87 -1.21
C LYS A 2 0.66 -9.52 -0.76
N VAL A 3 1.16 -9.01 0.35
CA VAL A 3 0.70 -7.78 1.01
C VAL A 3 1.89 -6.88 1.26
N LEU A 4 1.72 -5.58 0.99
CA LEU A 4 2.63 -4.52 1.37
C LEU A 4 1.91 -3.64 2.40
N LEU A 5 2.51 -3.47 3.57
CA LEU A 5 2.00 -2.61 4.62
C LEU A 5 2.68 -1.24 4.54
N ASP A 6 1.86 -0.21 4.57
CA ASP A 6 2.30 1.18 4.66
C ASP A 6 2.95 1.50 6.01
N GLU A 7 3.68 2.62 6.10
CA GLU A 7 4.49 3.00 7.27
C GLU A 7 3.65 3.20 8.54
N ASN A 8 2.38 3.59 8.35
CA ASN A 8 1.42 3.87 9.41
C ASN A 8 0.74 2.59 9.95
N ILE A 9 0.98 1.42 9.33
CA ILE A 9 0.46 0.15 9.83
C ILE A 9 1.39 -0.38 10.91
N THR A 10 0.82 -0.89 12.00
CA THR A 10 1.65 -1.45 13.07
C THR A 10 2.37 -2.74 12.61
N PRO A 11 3.66 -2.93 12.94
CA PRO A 11 4.39 -4.18 12.65
C PRO A 11 3.74 -5.43 13.26
N LYS A 12 2.93 -5.28 14.32
CA LYS A 12 2.17 -6.40 14.91
C LYS A 12 1.21 -7.06 13.91
N SER A 13 0.74 -6.30 12.91
CA SER A 13 -0.14 -6.79 11.85
C SER A 13 0.55 -7.82 10.95
N ILE A 14 1.88 -7.76 10.81
CA ILE A 14 2.67 -8.71 10.02
C ILE A 14 2.42 -10.13 10.52
N SER A 15 2.71 -10.38 11.81
CA SER A 15 2.57 -11.72 12.41
C SER A 15 1.13 -12.22 12.41
N VAL A 16 0.13 -11.33 12.41
CA VAL A 16 -1.27 -11.72 12.29
C VAL A 16 -1.55 -12.18 10.86
N LEU A 17 -1.20 -11.39 9.86
CA LEU A 17 -1.45 -11.70 8.45
C LEU A 17 -0.64 -12.92 7.97
N GLU A 18 0.58 -13.10 8.43
CA GLU A 18 1.39 -14.30 8.17
C GLU A 18 0.73 -15.57 8.72
N LYS A 19 0.11 -15.52 9.91
CA LYS A 19 -0.64 -16.66 10.47
C LYS A 19 -1.83 -17.08 9.60
N TYR A 20 -2.38 -16.16 8.81
CA TYR A 20 -3.44 -16.45 7.83
C TYR A 20 -2.88 -16.88 6.46
N GLY A 21 -1.56 -17.07 6.32
CA GLY A 21 -0.93 -17.58 5.10
C GLY A 21 -0.66 -16.50 4.05
N HIS A 22 -0.52 -15.24 4.45
CA HIS A 22 -0.12 -14.15 3.57
C HIS A 22 1.40 -13.95 3.58
N ASP A 23 1.96 -13.55 2.43
CA ASP A 23 3.33 -13.05 2.30
C ASP A 23 3.27 -11.55 2.56
N VAL A 24 3.81 -11.10 3.67
CA VAL A 24 3.63 -9.73 4.17
C VAL A 24 4.99 -9.05 4.26
N ILE A 25 5.09 -7.85 3.71
CA ILE A 25 6.26 -7.00 3.88
C ILE A 25 5.82 -5.63 4.39
N HIS A 26 6.65 -5.00 5.22
CA HIS A 26 6.46 -3.62 5.63
C HIS A 26 7.26 -2.69 4.71
N VAL A 27 6.72 -1.52 4.39
CA VAL A 27 7.42 -0.53 3.55
C VAL A 27 8.79 -0.15 4.15
N LEU A 28 8.86 -0.07 5.48
CA LEU A 28 10.10 0.22 6.23
C LEU A 28 11.13 -0.92 6.22
N ASP A 29 10.75 -2.15 5.88
CA ASP A 29 11.72 -3.27 5.78
C ASP A 29 12.47 -3.26 4.44
N ARG A 30 11.96 -2.50 3.46
CA ARG A 30 12.47 -2.44 2.09
C ARG A 30 13.00 -1.07 1.69
N PHE A 31 12.57 -0.03 2.39
CA PHE A 31 12.98 1.35 2.13
C PHE A 31 13.47 2.02 3.40
N ASP A 32 14.46 2.88 3.26
CA ASP A 32 14.73 3.91 4.25
C ASP A 32 13.49 4.81 4.39
N ALA A 33 13.22 5.27 5.62
CA ALA A 33 12.04 6.08 5.92
C ALA A 33 11.91 7.28 4.96
N GLY A 34 10.68 7.55 4.48
CA GLY A 34 10.38 8.75 3.68
C GLY A 34 10.37 8.58 2.15
N LYS A 35 10.13 7.37 1.62
CA LYS A 35 9.76 7.23 0.20
C LYS A 35 8.38 7.85 -0.05
N SER A 36 8.23 8.50 -1.21
CA SER A 36 6.94 9.07 -1.62
C SER A 36 5.90 7.99 -1.90
N ASP A 37 4.63 8.36 -1.79
CA ASP A 37 3.48 7.47 -2.01
C ASP A 37 3.52 6.77 -3.38
N GLU A 38 4.01 7.43 -4.42
CA GLU A 38 4.17 6.84 -5.75
C GLU A 38 5.21 5.71 -5.76
N GLY A 39 6.26 5.82 -4.94
CA GLY A 39 7.28 4.80 -4.81
C GLY A 39 6.75 3.55 -4.10
N VAL A 40 5.88 3.73 -3.11
CA VAL A 40 5.20 2.64 -2.40
C VAL A 40 4.20 1.94 -3.32
N LEU A 41 3.40 2.71 -4.05
CA LEU A 41 2.45 2.17 -5.03
C LEU A 41 3.16 1.43 -6.17
N GLY A 42 4.25 1.99 -6.68
CA GLY A 42 5.07 1.39 -7.74
C GLY A 42 5.58 0.01 -7.34
N LEU A 43 6.08 -0.14 -6.11
CA LEU A 43 6.51 -1.44 -5.57
C LEU A 43 5.35 -2.43 -5.51
N ALA A 44 4.19 -2.00 -5.00
CA ALA A 44 3.01 -2.86 -4.90
C ALA A 44 2.58 -3.39 -6.27
N LEU A 45 2.60 -2.52 -7.30
CA LEU A 45 2.27 -2.90 -8.67
C LEU A 45 3.30 -3.86 -9.28
N GLU A 46 4.59 -3.55 -9.16
CA GLU A 46 5.69 -4.36 -9.69
C GLU A 46 5.69 -5.78 -9.10
N GLU A 47 5.54 -5.88 -7.78
CA GLU A 47 5.57 -7.16 -7.07
C GLU A 47 4.21 -7.88 -7.01
N LYS A 48 3.15 -7.25 -7.55
CA LYS A 48 1.76 -7.71 -7.50
C LYS A 48 1.29 -7.95 -6.06
N ARG A 49 1.51 -6.96 -5.19
CA ARG A 49 1.07 -6.94 -3.79
C ARG A 49 -0.17 -6.07 -3.61
N ALA A 50 -1.02 -6.47 -2.67
CA ALA A 50 -2.06 -5.57 -2.17
C ALA A 50 -1.41 -4.58 -1.17
N LEU A 51 -1.54 -3.28 -1.44
CA LEU A 51 -1.12 -2.23 -0.51
C LEU A 51 -2.22 -2.02 0.54
N ILE A 52 -1.85 -2.07 1.82
CA ILE A 52 -2.72 -1.70 2.94
C ILE A 52 -2.16 -0.41 3.54
N THR A 53 -2.97 0.65 3.48
CA THR A 53 -2.63 1.98 4.00
C THR A 53 -3.83 2.55 4.76
N LEU A 54 -3.54 3.48 5.68
CA LEU A 54 -4.54 4.34 6.33
C LEU A 54 -4.64 5.70 5.63
N ASN A 55 -3.85 5.94 4.59
CA ASN A 55 -3.86 7.17 3.83
C ASN A 55 -5.03 7.13 2.82
N GLU A 56 -6.20 7.51 3.32
CA GLU A 56 -7.48 7.51 2.61
C GLU A 56 -7.54 8.50 1.45
N LYS A 57 -6.72 9.55 1.47
CA LYS A 57 -6.74 10.64 0.48
C LYS A 57 -5.87 10.34 -0.73
N ASP A 58 -4.68 9.78 -0.50
CA ASP A 58 -3.68 9.62 -1.56
C ASP A 58 -3.77 8.23 -2.25
N PHE A 59 -4.54 7.29 -1.68
CA PHE A 59 -4.73 5.94 -2.23
C PHE A 59 -6.20 5.57 -2.41
N VAL A 60 -6.94 6.35 -3.20
CA VAL A 60 -8.30 5.97 -3.60
C VAL A 60 -8.24 4.85 -4.64
N VAL A 61 -8.22 3.60 -4.18
CA VAL A 61 -8.48 2.44 -5.03
C VAL A 61 -10.00 2.23 -5.13
N LEU A 62 -10.59 2.70 -6.22
CA LEU A 62 -11.95 2.33 -6.61
C LEU A 62 -11.99 0.83 -6.94
N ILE A 63 -12.87 0.04 -6.31
CA ILE A 63 -13.18 -1.33 -6.76
C ILE A 63 -14.63 -1.36 -7.27
N PRO A 64 -14.88 -1.72 -8.54
CA PRO A 64 -13.89 -2.15 -9.53
C PRO A 64 -12.95 -1.00 -9.94
N PRO A 65 -11.68 -1.30 -10.25
CA PRO A 65 -10.73 -0.30 -10.73
C PRO A 65 -11.33 0.41 -11.94
N LYS A 66 -11.70 1.68 -11.76
CA LYS A 66 -12.04 2.53 -12.90
C LYS A 66 -10.75 2.73 -13.67
N THR A 67 -10.71 2.22 -14.90
CA THR A 67 -9.56 2.27 -15.80
C THR A 67 -9.14 3.69 -16.21
N GLU A 68 -9.92 4.71 -15.83
CA GLU A 68 -9.61 6.11 -16.07
C GLU A 68 -9.17 6.75 -14.75
N MET A 69 -7.85 6.86 -14.56
CA MET A 69 -7.25 7.67 -13.50
C MET A 69 -7.55 9.15 -13.78
N ALA A 70 -8.64 9.66 -13.20
CA ALA A 70 -8.76 11.10 -12.98
C ALA A 70 -7.94 11.43 -11.73
N LEU A 71 -6.82 12.13 -11.90
CA LEU A 71 -6.07 12.74 -10.81
C LEU A 71 -6.98 13.77 -10.13
N TRP A 72 -7.56 13.41 -8.99
CA TRP A 72 -8.25 14.35 -8.12
C TRP A 72 -7.21 15.08 -7.28
N PHE A 73 -6.53 16.05 -7.89
CA PHE A 73 -5.95 17.15 -7.12
C PHE A 73 -7.12 18.07 -6.76
N ASP A 74 -7.50 18.07 -5.48
CA ASP A 74 -8.52 18.95 -4.94
C ASP A 74 -8.22 20.41 -5.30
N LEU A 75 -9.05 20.97 -6.18
CA LEU A 75 -9.36 22.40 -6.21
C LEU A 75 -10.40 22.66 -5.13
N ALA A 76 -9.95 23.08 -3.94
CA ALA A 76 -10.71 23.94 -3.03
C ALA A 76 -9.76 24.66 -2.06
#